data_AF-A0A937P520-F1
#
_entry.id   AF-A0A937P520-F1
#
_cell.length_a   1.000
_cell.length_b   1.000
_cell.length_c   1.000
_cell.angle_alpha   90.00
_cell.angle_beta   90.00
_cell.angle_gamma   90.00
#
_symmetry.space_group_name_H-M   'P 1'
#
loop_
_entity.id
_entity.type
_entity.pdbx_description
1 polymer ?
#
loop_
_entity_poly.entity_id
_entity_poly.type
_entity_poly.pdbx_seq_one_letter_code
_entity_poly.pdbx_strand_id
1 'polypeptide(L)'
;MRKPFCYFISIIMISALIFSCKPSSTINKKKKAEIKKEKEMEQGAKAGPPVIIYKTKADYYDKVPVTLSEDKSDIVSFPGIKDVFYKGKLAYPTMLNKGYLLDNRGIDQNAAFLNITYEEYSKLEKTPSKDELYKMILDKDPITEMYYCGTKYDYKDLIAELNDIIDNDMLIAMKRLK
;
A
#
# COMPACT_ATOMS: atom_id res chain seq x y z
N MET A 1 61.71 41.06 -28.34
CA MET A 1 62.11 42.05 -29.36
C MET A 1 61.73 41.53 -30.74
N ARG A 2 61.11 42.39 -31.56
CA ARG A 2 60.90 42.34 -33.03
C ARG A 2 60.21 41.13 -33.70
N LYS A 3 58.92 41.32 -34.05
CA LYS A 3 58.34 40.97 -35.38
C LYS A 3 58.98 41.90 -36.45
N PRO A 4 58.94 41.71 -37.80
CA PRO A 4 57.82 41.16 -38.61
C PRO A 4 58.19 40.47 -39.96
N PHE A 5 57.24 39.80 -40.63
CA PHE A 5 57.11 39.93 -42.09
C PHE A 5 55.67 39.66 -42.55
N CYS A 6 55.24 40.48 -43.50
CA CYS A 6 53.88 40.67 -44.00
C CYS A 6 53.80 40.17 -45.46
N TYR A 7 52.57 40.21 -46.01
CA TYR A 7 52.15 39.99 -47.42
C TYR A 7 51.99 38.51 -47.86
N PHE A 8 50.98 38.09 -48.65
CA PHE A 8 50.09 38.78 -49.59
C PHE A 8 48.68 38.14 -49.62
N ILE A 9 47.70 38.99 -49.94
CA ILE A 9 46.26 38.76 -50.12
C ILE A 9 45.96 37.89 -51.34
N SER A 10 44.98 36.97 -51.26
CA SER A 10 44.00 36.77 -52.35
C SER A 10 42.70 36.13 -51.86
N ILE A 11 41.60 36.70 -52.36
CA ILE A 11 40.18 36.46 -52.08
C ILE A 11 39.66 35.34 -52.98
N ILE A 12 38.75 34.48 -52.48
CA ILE A 12 37.59 33.82 -53.16
C ILE A 12 36.84 33.04 -52.06
N MET A 13 35.75 33.55 -51.47
CA MET A 13 34.31 33.40 -51.83
C MET A 13 33.76 31.95 -51.84
N ILE A 14 32.61 31.78 -51.14
CA ILE A 14 31.65 30.65 -51.13
C ILE A 14 32.01 29.53 -50.12
N SER A 15 31.19 29.08 -49.16
CA SER A 15 29.73 29.00 -49.01
C SER A 15 29.33 28.97 -47.52
N ALA A 16 28.12 29.45 -47.23
CA ALA A 16 27.49 29.42 -45.92
C ALA A 16 27.10 27.99 -45.51
N LEU A 17 27.52 27.55 -44.32
CA LEU A 17 26.75 26.61 -43.48
C LEU A 17 26.99 26.97 -42.00
N ILE A 18 26.03 27.70 -41.47
CA ILE A 18 25.82 27.96 -40.05
C ILE A 18 25.26 26.69 -39.41
N PHE A 19 26.04 26.04 -38.55
CA PHE A 19 25.50 25.17 -37.50
C PHE A 19 26.07 25.61 -36.14
N SER A 20 25.34 26.53 -35.53
CA SER A 20 25.46 26.91 -34.13
C SER A 20 24.85 25.79 -33.28
N CYS A 21 25.70 25.04 -32.57
CA CYS A 21 25.24 24.13 -31.52
C CYS A 21 25.41 24.81 -30.16
N LYS A 22 24.30 25.28 -29.58
CA LYS A 22 24.16 25.47 -28.13
C LYS A 22 23.46 24.25 -27.53
N PRO A 23 23.82 23.84 -26.30
CA PRO A 23 23.20 22.71 -25.61
C PRO A 23 21.90 23.16 -24.95
N SER A 24 20.85 22.33 -25.03
CA SER A 24 19.67 22.45 -24.17
C SER A 24 19.04 21.10 -23.93
N SER A 25 19.08 20.68 -22.67
CA SER A 25 18.38 19.56 -22.09
C SER A 25 16.87 19.72 -22.23
N THR A 26 16.26 19.09 -23.24
CA THR A 26 14.80 18.90 -23.32
C THR A 26 14.47 17.54 -23.93
N ILE A 27 15.04 16.46 -23.37
CA ILE A 27 14.69 15.08 -23.72
C ILE A 27 14.40 14.33 -22.42
N ASN A 28 13.31 14.67 -21.71
CA ASN A 28 12.89 13.86 -20.56
C ASN A 28 11.40 13.91 -20.17
N LYS A 29 10.54 14.59 -20.94
CA LYS A 29 9.09 14.63 -20.67
C LYS A 29 8.24 13.69 -21.54
N LYS A 30 8.63 13.39 -22.78
CA LYS A 30 7.88 12.46 -23.65
C LYS A 30 8.04 10.98 -23.25
N LYS A 31 9.26 10.54 -22.93
CA LYS A 31 9.55 9.15 -22.51
C LYS A 31 8.84 8.74 -21.21
N LYS A 32 8.62 9.69 -20.29
CA LYS A 32 7.92 9.46 -19.01
C LYS A 32 6.39 9.38 -19.16
N ALA A 33 5.84 9.94 -20.23
CA ALA A 33 4.40 9.91 -20.52
C ALA A 33 3.97 8.62 -21.26
N GLU A 34 4.84 8.06 -22.10
CA GLU A 34 4.60 6.79 -22.80
C GLU A 34 4.72 5.58 -21.85
N ILE A 35 5.69 5.58 -20.93
CA ILE A 35 5.79 4.55 -19.86
C ILE A 35 4.58 4.58 -18.91
N LYS A 36 3.90 5.74 -18.77
CA LYS A 36 2.74 5.90 -17.89
C LYS A 36 1.43 5.43 -18.54
N LYS A 37 1.35 5.42 -19.88
CA LYS A 37 0.13 5.05 -20.61
C LYS A 37 -0.02 3.54 -20.86
N GLU A 38 1.08 2.80 -20.84
CA GLU A 38 1.08 1.35 -21.09
C GLU A 38 0.89 0.52 -19.81
N LYS A 39 1.07 1.11 -18.61
CA LYS A 39 0.83 0.44 -17.32
C LYS A 39 -0.61 0.51 -16.82
N GLU A 40 -1.47 1.32 -17.42
CA GLU A 40 -2.84 1.57 -16.93
C GLU A 40 -3.93 0.76 -17.66
N MET A 41 -3.58 -0.17 -18.57
CA MET A 41 -4.61 -0.91 -19.34
C MET A 41 -4.39 -2.43 -19.44
N GLU A 42 -3.76 -3.06 -18.44
CA GLU A 42 -3.78 -4.53 -18.30
C GLU A 42 -3.72 -4.99 -16.83
N GLN A 43 -4.48 -4.34 -15.94
CA GLN A 43 -4.79 -4.91 -14.63
C GLN A 43 -6.24 -5.36 -14.60
N GLY A 44 -6.54 -6.42 -15.35
CA GLY A 44 -7.63 -7.29 -14.95
C GLY A 44 -7.30 -7.78 -13.55
N ALA A 45 -8.03 -7.33 -12.54
CA ALA A 45 -7.83 -7.78 -11.17
C ALA A 45 -7.90 -9.31 -11.17
N LYS A 46 -6.76 -9.97 -10.95
CA LYS A 46 -6.74 -11.42 -10.76
C LYS A 46 -7.65 -11.70 -9.57
N ALA A 47 -8.70 -12.49 -9.78
CA ALA A 47 -9.60 -12.87 -8.70
C ALA A 47 -8.80 -13.71 -7.68
N GLY A 48 -8.71 -13.26 -6.44
CA GLY A 48 -8.01 -13.95 -5.37
C GLY A 48 -8.24 -13.30 -4.01
N PRO A 49 -7.91 -14.00 -2.91
CA PRO A 49 -8.02 -13.44 -1.58
C PRO A 49 -7.19 -12.15 -1.46
N PRO A 50 -7.77 -11.03 -1.00
CA PRO A 50 -7.05 -9.76 -0.91
C PRO A 50 -5.92 -9.83 0.12
N VAL A 51 -4.88 -9.02 -0.11
CA VAL A 51 -3.81 -8.77 0.85
C VAL A 51 -3.98 -7.36 1.40
N ILE A 52 -4.41 -7.28 2.66
CA ILE A 52 -4.59 -6.02 3.38
C ILE A 52 -3.56 -5.92 4.49
N ILE A 53 -2.81 -4.82 4.52
CA ILE A 53 -1.96 -4.47 5.66
C ILE A 53 -2.46 -3.17 6.30
N TYR A 54 -2.26 -3.03 7.60
CA TYR A 54 -2.73 -1.87 8.34
C TYR A 54 -1.88 -1.55 9.57
N LYS A 55 -2.08 -0.34 10.10
CA LYS A 55 -1.58 0.10 11.40
C LYS A 55 -2.72 0.58 12.28
N THR A 56 -2.47 0.56 13.58
CA THR A 56 -3.42 0.98 14.60
C THR A 56 -2.87 2.08 15.50
N LYS A 57 -3.77 2.83 16.16
CA LYS A 57 -3.43 3.90 17.12
C LYS A 57 -2.75 3.39 18.40
N ALA A 58 -3.04 2.15 18.78
CA ALA A 58 -2.49 1.45 19.94
C ALA A 58 -2.36 -0.06 19.62
N ASP A 59 -1.91 -0.85 20.59
CA ASP A 59 -1.83 -2.29 20.45
C ASP A 59 -3.23 -2.94 20.60
N TYR A 60 -3.74 -3.46 19.50
CA TYR A 60 -4.96 -4.26 19.43
C TYR A 60 -4.69 -5.66 18.85
N TYR A 61 -3.43 -6.11 18.87
CA TYR A 61 -3.00 -7.34 18.19
C TYR A 61 -3.85 -8.56 18.56
N ASP A 62 -4.24 -8.65 19.82
CA ASP A 62 -5.01 -9.75 20.38
C ASP A 62 -6.52 -9.47 20.46
N LYS A 63 -7.00 -8.32 19.98
CA LYS A 63 -8.41 -7.90 20.11
C LYS A 63 -9.22 -8.29 18.89
N VAL A 64 -10.45 -8.73 19.12
CA VAL A 64 -11.34 -9.17 18.03
C VAL A 64 -11.88 -7.95 17.26
N PRO A 65 -11.71 -7.89 15.93
CA PRO A 65 -12.27 -6.80 15.11
C PRO A 65 -13.71 -7.08 14.68
N VAL A 66 -14.52 -6.03 14.64
CA VAL A 66 -15.86 -5.96 14.03
C VAL A 66 -15.91 -4.82 13.01
N THR A 67 -16.81 -4.88 12.04
CA THR A 67 -17.00 -3.79 11.07
C THR A 67 -18.20 -2.95 11.46
N LEU A 68 -18.01 -1.64 11.55
CA LEU A 68 -19.09 -0.69 11.79
C LEU A 68 -19.69 -0.17 10.48
N SER A 69 -20.91 0.34 10.55
CA SER A 69 -21.50 1.19 9.50
C SER A 69 -20.63 2.43 9.23
N GLU A 70 -20.85 3.09 8.10
CA GLU A 70 -20.05 4.27 7.72
C GLU A 70 -20.14 5.41 8.77
N ASP A 71 -21.32 5.62 9.33
CA ASP A 71 -21.59 6.58 10.41
C ASP A 71 -21.18 6.07 11.81
N LYS A 72 -20.62 4.86 11.91
CA LYS A 72 -20.19 4.17 13.14
C LYS A 72 -21.32 3.92 14.15
N SER A 73 -22.58 4.03 13.76
CA SER A 73 -23.72 3.90 14.66
C SER A 73 -24.12 2.45 14.93
N ASP A 74 -23.76 1.51 14.04
CA ASP A 74 -24.14 0.11 14.14
C ASP A 74 -22.99 -0.84 13.74
N ILE A 75 -23.02 -2.09 14.20
CA ILE A 75 -22.15 -3.16 13.67
C ILE A 75 -22.81 -3.79 12.44
N VAL A 76 -22.11 -3.80 11.31
CA VAL A 76 -22.60 -4.41 10.06
C VAL A 76 -21.99 -5.79 9.79
N SER A 77 -20.87 -6.11 10.43
CA SER A 77 -20.24 -7.44 10.33
C SER A 77 -19.45 -7.77 11.61
N PHE A 78 -19.51 -9.02 12.06
CA PHE A 78 -18.77 -9.53 13.21
C PHE A 78 -18.50 -11.03 13.05
N PRO A 79 -17.38 -11.55 13.59
CA PRO A 79 -17.11 -12.98 13.55
C PRO A 79 -18.05 -13.75 14.46
N GLY A 80 -18.46 -14.96 14.10
CA GLY A 80 -18.86 -15.97 15.05
C GLY A 80 -17.66 -16.55 15.80
N ILE A 81 -17.90 -17.29 16.90
CA ILE A 81 -16.83 -17.91 17.71
C ILE A 81 -15.89 -18.79 16.87
N LYS A 82 -16.40 -19.49 15.85
CA LYS A 82 -15.56 -20.34 14.99
C LYS A 82 -14.79 -19.55 13.92
N ASP A 83 -15.24 -18.34 13.61
CA ASP A 83 -14.65 -17.51 12.56
C ASP A 83 -13.35 -16.84 13.01
N VAL A 84 -13.09 -16.78 14.32
CA VAL A 84 -11.81 -16.28 14.85
C VAL A 84 -10.65 -17.28 14.69
N PHE A 85 -10.90 -18.43 14.07
CA PHE A 85 -9.88 -19.42 13.73
C PHE A 85 -9.58 -19.44 12.24
N TYR A 86 -8.31 -19.61 11.89
CA TYR A 86 -7.83 -19.90 10.55
C TYR A 86 -6.88 -21.10 10.59
N LYS A 87 -7.17 -22.14 9.81
CA LYS A 87 -6.40 -23.40 9.78
C LYS A 87 -6.17 -24.01 11.18
N GLY A 88 -7.20 -23.97 12.03
CA GLY A 88 -7.17 -24.56 13.37
C GLY A 88 -6.40 -23.75 14.43
N LYS A 89 -5.94 -22.54 14.11
CA LYS A 89 -5.29 -21.61 15.04
C LYS A 89 -6.06 -20.30 15.10
N LEU A 90 -5.92 -19.56 16.19
CA LEU A 90 -6.49 -18.21 16.28
C LEU A 90 -5.91 -17.33 15.16
N ALA A 91 -6.80 -16.62 14.47
CA ALA A 91 -6.49 -15.81 13.30
C ALA A 91 -5.98 -14.41 13.70
N TYR A 92 -4.95 -14.37 14.55
CA TYR A 92 -4.23 -13.12 14.83
C TYR A 92 -3.70 -12.53 13.52
N PRO A 93 -3.57 -11.20 13.43
CA PRO A 93 -2.81 -10.61 12.33
C PRO A 93 -1.36 -11.11 12.34
N THR A 94 -0.73 -11.15 11.18
CA THR A 94 0.72 -11.43 11.11
C THR A 94 1.47 -10.11 11.27
N MET A 95 2.40 -10.04 12.23
CA MET A 95 3.25 -8.86 12.40
C MET A 95 4.20 -8.71 11.20
N LEU A 96 4.30 -7.49 10.71
CA LEU A 96 5.22 -7.07 9.65
C LEU A 96 6.14 -5.96 10.19
N ASN A 97 7.14 -5.61 9.38
CA ASN A 97 8.10 -4.57 9.72
C ASN A 97 7.41 -3.20 9.88
N LYS A 98 8.11 -2.28 10.57
CA LYS A 98 7.64 -0.91 10.85
C LYS A 98 6.24 -0.84 11.50
N GLY A 99 5.83 -1.87 12.24
CA GLY A 99 4.58 -1.92 13.00
C GLY A 99 3.32 -2.18 12.15
N TYR A 100 3.45 -2.61 10.89
CA TYR A 100 2.30 -3.05 10.10
C TYR A 100 1.81 -4.43 10.55
N LEU A 101 0.53 -4.66 10.33
CA LEU A 101 -0.16 -5.93 10.56
C LEU A 101 -0.77 -6.40 9.25
N LEU A 102 -0.52 -7.65 8.87
CA LEU A 102 -1.22 -8.33 7.78
C LEU A 102 -2.51 -8.95 8.31
N ASP A 103 -3.62 -8.63 7.66
CA ASP A 103 -4.91 -9.25 7.92
C ASP A 103 -4.96 -10.71 7.47
N ASN A 104 -5.48 -11.57 8.34
CA ASN A 104 -5.63 -13.01 8.10
C ASN A 104 -7.09 -13.47 8.01
N ARG A 105 -8.07 -12.61 8.32
CA ARG A 105 -9.49 -13.00 8.45
C ARG A 105 -10.43 -12.16 7.58
N GLY A 106 -10.11 -10.90 7.36
CA GLY A 106 -10.96 -9.91 6.72
C GLY A 106 -11.15 -8.70 7.63
N ILE A 107 -10.57 -7.57 7.23
CA ILE A 107 -10.72 -6.26 7.88
C ILE A 107 -10.83 -5.17 6.81
N ASP A 108 -11.51 -4.08 7.14
CA ASP A 108 -11.61 -2.89 6.29
C ASP A 108 -11.42 -1.59 7.09
N GLN A 109 -11.45 -0.44 6.42
CA GLN A 109 -11.27 0.86 7.04
C GLN A 109 -12.32 1.21 8.11
N ASN A 110 -13.44 0.46 8.15
CA ASN A 110 -14.50 0.62 9.11
C ASN A 110 -14.41 -0.30 10.33
N ALA A 111 -13.30 -1.03 10.46
CA ALA A 111 -13.06 -1.86 11.62
C ALA A 111 -13.04 -1.08 12.94
N ALA A 112 -13.59 -1.70 13.97
CA ALA A 112 -13.48 -1.34 15.37
C ALA A 112 -12.95 -2.55 16.15
N PHE A 113 -12.25 -2.33 17.26
CA PHE A 113 -11.76 -3.42 18.11
C PHE A 113 -12.59 -3.54 19.37
N LEU A 114 -12.93 -4.78 19.73
CA LEU A 114 -13.62 -5.10 20.97
C LEU A 114 -12.62 -5.18 22.14
N ASN A 115 -13.09 -4.95 23.35
CA ASN A 115 -12.36 -5.16 24.60
C ASN A 115 -12.43 -6.64 25.04
N ILE A 116 -12.13 -7.55 24.13
CA ILE A 116 -12.04 -8.99 24.39
C ILE A 116 -11.00 -9.60 23.46
N THR A 117 -10.21 -10.52 24.00
CA THR A 117 -9.16 -11.19 23.25
C THR A 117 -9.70 -12.27 22.32
N TYR A 118 -8.92 -12.67 21.31
CA TYR A 118 -9.21 -13.86 20.50
C TYR A 118 -9.39 -15.11 21.38
N GLU A 119 -8.56 -15.30 22.40
CA GLU A 119 -8.60 -16.42 23.33
C GLU A 119 -9.90 -16.46 24.12
N GLU A 120 -10.30 -15.33 24.70
CA GLU A 120 -11.53 -15.22 25.48
C GLU A 120 -12.75 -15.39 24.57
N TYR A 121 -12.76 -14.71 23.42
CA TYR A 121 -13.86 -14.78 22.46
C TYR A 121 -14.08 -16.20 21.95
N SER A 122 -12.99 -16.92 21.66
CA SER A 122 -13.05 -18.30 21.18
C SER A 122 -13.64 -19.31 22.17
N LYS A 123 -13.68 -18.95 23.47
CA LYS A 123 -14.17 -19.80 24.57
C LYS A 123 -15.58 -19.43 25.01
N LEU A 124 -16.20 -18.42 24.41
CA LEU A 124 -17.58 -18.07 24.70
C LEU A 124 -18.51 -19.25 24.38
N GLU A 125 -19.56 -19.43 25.18
CA GLU A 125 -20.54 -20.51 24.95
C GLU A 125 -21.37 -20.26 23.68
N LYS A 126 -21.61 -18.98 23.37
CA LYS A 126 -22.37 -18.52 22.20
C LYS A 126 -21.83 -17.19 21.69
N THR A 127 -21.96 -16.94 20.39
CA THR A 127 -21.63 -15.66 19.79
C THR A 127 -22.51 -14.58 20.42
N PRO A 128 -21.95 -13.50 21.00
CA PRO A 128 -22.75 -12.40 21.54
C PRO A 128 -23.61 -11.74 20.46
N SER A 129 -24.72 -11.16 20.88
CA SER A 129 -25.57 -10.35 20.01
C SER A 129 -24.87 -9.06 19.58
N LYS A 130 -25.40 -8.43 18.53
CA LYS A 130 -24.85 -7.17 18.01
C LYS A 130 -24.77 -6.07 19.09
N ASP A 131 -25.82 -5.92 19.90
CA ASP A 131 -25.88 -4.91 20.96
C ASP A 131 -24.87 -5.19 22.08
N GLU A 132 -24.64 -6.47 22.40
CA GLU A 132 -23.61 -6.86 23.37
C GLU A 132 -22.21 -6.55 22.83
N LEU A 133 -21.94 -6.89 21.56
CA LEU A 133 -20.66 -6.55 20.91
C LEU A 133 -20.44 -5.04 20.83
N TYR A 134 -21.48 -4.27 20.52
CA TYR A 134 -21.37 -2.81 20.43
C TYR A 134 -20.95 -2.17 21.76
N LYS A 135 -21.45 -2.70 22.88
CA LYS A 135 -21.05 -2.28 24.24
C LYS A 135 -19.62 -2.71 24.60
N MET A 136 -19.10 -3.74 23.93
CA MET A 136 -17.73 -4.21 24.11
C MET A 136 -16.71 -3.43 23.26
N ILE A 137 -17.13 -2.49 22.40
CA ILE A 137 -16.18 -1.75 21.56
C ILE A 137 -15.19 -0.95 22.43
N LEU A 138 -13.91 -1.26 22.26
CA LEU A 138 -12.79 -0.56 22.88
C LEU A 138 -12.44 0.72 22.12
N ASP A 139 -12.38 0.64 20.79
CA ASP A 139 -12.12 1.78 19.90
C ASP A 139 -12.90 1.62 18.59
N LYS A 140 -13.66 2.66 18.23
CA LYS A 140 -14.51 2.73 17.02
C LYS A 140 -13.76 3.16 15.76
N ASP A 141 -12.56 3.72 15.91
CA ASP A 141 -11.74 4.20 14.79
C ASP A 141 -10.23 3.93 15.04
N PRO A 142 -9.81 2.65 15.17
CA PRO A 142 -8.45 2.31 15.59
C PRO A 142 -7.43 2.38 14.46
N ILE A 143 -7.85 2.26 13.19
CA ILE A 143 -6.95 2.19 12.03
C ILE A 143 -6.34 3.56 11.71
N THR A 144 -5.02 3.64 11.57
CA THR A 144 -4.30 4.87 11.20
C THR A 144 -3.83 4.88 9.74
N GLU A 145 -3.48 3.71 9.22
CA GLU A 145 -3.05 3.49 7.84
C GLU A 145 -3.58 2.14 7.37
N MET A 146 -4.00 2.05 6.11
CA MET A 146 -4.40 0.77 5.51
C MET A 146 -4.10 0.75 4.01
N TYR A 147 -3.61 -0.38 3.52
CA TYR A 147 -3.27 -0.58 2.11
C TYR A 147 -3.83 -1.90 1.60
N TYR A 148 -4.31 -1.85 0.36
CA TYR A 148 -4.53 -3.03 -0.48
C TYR A 148 -3.28 -3.27 -1.32
N CYS A 149 -2.67 -4.44 -1.10
CA CYS A 149 -1.42 -4.86 -1.71
C CYS A 149 -1.65 -5.98 -2.73
N GLY A 150 -2.76 -5.96 -3.46
CA GLY A 150 -3.08 -7.01 -4.44
C GLY A 150 -3.70 -8.25 -3.78
N THR A 151 -3.44 -9.42 -4.36
CA THR A 151 -4.02 -10.69 -3.93
C THR A 151 -2.94 -11.67 -3.48
N LYS A 152 -3.32 -12.68 -2.70
CA LYS A 152 -2.37 -13.71 -2.24
C LYS A 152 -1.68 -14.47 -3.37
N TYR A 153 -2.22 -14.44 -4.59
CA TYR A 153 -1.61 -15.09 -5.76
C TYR A 153 -0.50 -14.26 -6.42
N ASP A 154 -0.36 -13.00 -6.05
CA ASP A 154 0.68 -12.12 -6.58
C ASP A 154 2.04 -12.36 -5.91
N TYR A 155 2.07 -13.17 -4.84
CA TYR A 155 3.24 -13.42 -4.00
C TYR A 155 3.64 -14.89 -4.01
N LYS A 156 4.94 -15.16 -4.00
CA LYS A 156 5.50 -16.50 -3.75
C LYS A 156 5.78 -16.69 -2.27
N ASP A 157 6.35 -15.67 -1.63
CA ASP A 157 6.56 -15.56 -0.19
C ASP A 157 5.93 -14.25 0.30
N LEU A 158 4.65 -14.34 0.68
CA LEU A 158 3.84 -13.20 1.06
C LEU A 158 4.48 -12.34 2.16
N ILE A 159 5.08 -12.95 3.18
CA ILE A 159 5.58 -12.21 4.34
C ILE A 159 6.90 -11.54 4.02
N ALA A 160 7.83 -12.27 3.39
CA ALA A 160 9.13 -11.71 3.00
C ALA A 160 8.95 -10.55 2.01
N GLU A 161 8.15 -10.75 0.97
CA GLU A 161 7.93 -9.74 -0.08
C GLU A 161 7.20 -8.51 0.45
N LEU A 162 6.23 -8.65 1.36
CA LEU A 162 5.59 -7.51 2.01
C LEU A 162 6.56 -6.71 2.89
N ASN A 163 7.43 -7.39 3.64
CA ASN A 163 8.44 -6.71 4.45
C ASN A 163 9.45 -5.96 3.57
N ASP A 164 9.87 -6.54 2.44
CA ASP A 164 10.72 -5.85 1.46
C ASP A 164 10.04 -4.58 0.91
N ILE A 165 8.73 -4.64 0.61
CA ILE A 165 7.96 -3.47 0.18
C ILE A 165 7.92 -2.39 1.27
N ILE A 166 7.69 -2.78 2.53
CA ILE A 166 7.63 -1.88 3.68
C ILE A 166 8.99 -1.24 3.95
N ASP A 167 10.07 -2.01 3.93
CA ASP A 167 11.41 -1.55 4.30
C ASP A 167 11.97 -0.57 3.27
N ASN A 168 11.67 -0.79 1.98
CA ASN A 168 12.07 0.08 0.88
C ASN A 168 11.09 1.25 0.61
N ASP A 169 10.13 1.50 1.51
CA ASP A 169 9.14 2.58 1.42
C ASP A 169 8.31 2.56 0.12
N MET A 170 8.08 1.35 -0.43
CA MET A 170 7.38 1.14 -1.69
C MET A 170 5.85 1.07 -1.52
N LEU A 171 5.32 1.21 -0.30
CA LEU A 171 3.87 1.28 -0.05
C LEU A 171 3.17 2.42 -0.79
N ILE A 172 3.89 3.47 -1.18
CA ILE A 172 3.35 4.57 -2.00
C ILE A 172 2.84 4.11 -3.38
N ALA A 173 3.31 2.95 -3.86
CA ALA A 173 2.84 2.33 -5.10
C ALA A 173 1.59 1.44 -4.89
N MET A 174 1.20 1.16 -3.64
CA MET A 174 0.04 0.33 -3.30
C MET A 174 -1.23 1.19 -3.18
N LYS A 175 -2.39 0.54 -3.31
CA LYS A 175 -3.67 1.24 -3.18
C LYS A 175 -3.93 1.54 -1.70
N ARG A 176 -3.80 2.81 -1.30
CA ARG A 176 -4.16 3.27 0.04
C ARG A 176 -5.68 3.23 0.24
N LEU A 177 -6.11 2.67 1.37
CA LEU A 177 -7.50 2.58 1.82
C LEU A 177 -7.78 3.53 3.00
N LYS A 178 -6.76 3.81 3.82
CA LYS A 178 -6.79 4.80 4.90
C LYS A 178 -5.41 5.41 5.14
#